data_AF-A0A7X8KCU4-F1
#
_entry.id   AF-A0A7X8KCU4-F1
#
_cell.length_a   1.000
_cell.length_b   1.000
_cell.length_c   1.000
_cell.angle_alpha   90.00
_cell.angle_beta   90.00
_cell.angle_gamma   90.00
#
_symmetry.space_group_name_H-M   'P 1'
#
loop_
_entity.id
_entity.type
_entity.pdbx_description
1 polymer ?
#
loop_
_entity_poly.entity_id
_entity_poly.type
_entity_poly.pdbx_seq_one_letter_code
_entity_poly.pdbx_strand_id
1 'polypeptide(L)'
;MINAALQKLWESTGLYGFFGLAEGFGWGNFAMILVGFVLLYLAIKKGFEPLLLIPIGFGCILSNIPLAYISGMDPATGDLGFIKILFDMGIESGLFPILIFMGVGAMTDFGPLIANPKTFLLGAAAQLGIFAALIGALAISFIPGINFTLHDAAAIGIIGGADGPTAIYVTSRLAPNLLGPIAVAAYSYMALVPIIQ
;
A
#
# COMPACT_ATOMS: atom_id res chain seq x y z
N MET A 1 -29.69 35.36 -2.49
CA MET A 1 -28.38 35.35 -1.78
C MET A 1 -28.27 34.20 -0.78
N ILE A 2 -29.23 33.99 0.13
CA ILE A 2 -29.22 32.89 1.11
C ILE A 2 -29.22 31.49 0.46
N ASN A 3 -30.06 31.28 -0.57
CA ASN A 3 -30.13 29.97 -1.26
C ASN A 3 -28.80 29.59 -1.94
N ALA A 4 -28.07 30.56 -2.50
CA ALA A 4 -26.77 30.33 -3.13
C ALA A 4 -25.68 30.02 -2.09
N ALA A 5 -25.75 30.62 -0.90
CA ALA A 5 -24.86 30.30 0.22
C ALA A 5 -25.13 28.90 0.78
N LEU A 6 -26.39 28.51 0.90
CA LEU A 6 -26.79 27.15 1.31
C LEU A 6 -26.37 26.08 0.30
N GLN A 7 -26.49 26.36 -1.00
CA GLN A 7 -25.99 25.47 -2.05
C GLN A 7 -24.47 25.29 -1.98
N LYS A 8 -23.71 26.38 -1.83
CA LYS A 8 -22.25 26.29 -1.64
C LYS A 8 -21.86 25.52 -0.38
N LEU A 9 -22.61 25.71 0.71
CA LEU A 9 -22.36 25.01 1.97
C LEU A 9 -22.66 23.51 1.84
N TRP A 10 -23.70 23.16 1.09
CA TRP A 10 -24.01 21.77 0.76
C TRP A 10 -22.92 21.12 -0.10
N GLU A 11 -22.50 21.79 -1.18
CA GLU A 11 -21.43 21.35 -2.09
C GLU A 11 -20.07 21.21 -1.39
N SER A 12 -19.81 22.01 -0.36
CA SER A 12 -18.56 21.97 0.41
C SER A 12 -18.55 20.92 1.52
N THR A 13 -19.65 20.19 1.74
CA THR A 13 -19.70 19.18 2.80
C THR A 13 -19.06 17.86 2.36
N GLY A 14 -18.37 17.18 3.28
CA GLY A 14 -17.84 15.83 3.00
C GLY A 14 -18.94 14.81 2.67
N LEU A 15 -20.17 15.03 3.15
CA LEU A 15 -21.35 14.22 2.81
C LEU A 15 -21.67 14.30 1.30
N TYR A 16 -21.59 15.49 0.71
CA TYR A 16 -21.76 15.69 -0.73
C TYR A 16 -20.72 14.91 -1.55
N GLY A 17 -19.47 14.88 -1.07
CA GLY A 17 -18.40 14.06 -1.65
C GLY A 17 -18.67 12.55 -1.56
N PHE A 18 -19.22 12.05 -0.45
CA PHE A 18 -19.56 10.62 -0.30
C PHE A 18 -20.71 10.16 -1.21
N PHE A 19 -21.67 11.04 -1.49
CA PHE A 19 -22.80 10.74 -2.39
C PHE A 19 -22.41 10.72 -3.88
N GLY A 20 -21.13 10.93 -4.21
CA GLY A 20 -20.66 10.88 -5.60
C GLY A 20 -21.01 12.12 -6.42
N LEU A 21 -21.38 13.20 -5.75
CA LEU A 21 -21.78 14.46 -6.39
C LEU A 21 -20.59 15.42 -6.60
N ALA A 22 -19.40 15.04 -6.10
CA ALA A 22 -18.13 15.72 -6.35
C ALA A 22 -17.23 14.85 -7.25
N GLU A 23 -16.58 15.46 -8.24
CA GLU A 23 -15.70 14.74 -9.18
C GLU A 23 -14.57 14.04 -8.42
N GLY A 24 -14.37 12.74 -8.70
CA GLY A 24 -13.30 11.92 -8.11
C GLY A 24 -13.60 11.35 -6.71
N PHE A 25 -14.76 11.67 -6.11
CA PHE A 25 -15.20 11.12 -4.83
C PHE A 25 -16.50 10.35 -4.98
N GLY A 26 -16.71 9.34 -4.15
CA GLY A 26 -17.97 8.61 -4.10
C GLY A 26 -18.01 7.52 -3.05
N TRP A 27 -18.89 6.54 -3.27
CA TRP A 27 -19.05 5.40 -2.35
C TRP A 27 -17.75 4.59 -2.15
N GLY A 28 -16.84 4.61 -3.14
CA GLY A 28 -15.52 3.99 -3.03
C GLY A 28 -14.70 4.52 -1.87
N ASN A 29 -14.71 5.84 -1.62
CA ASN A 29 -14.00 6.46 -0.50
C ASN A 29 -14.53 5.97 0.84
N PHE A 30 -15.86 5.84 0.97
CA PHE A 30 -16.49 5.30 2.16
C PHE A 30 -16.07 3.84 2.40
N ALA A 31 -16.06 3.02 1.35
CA ALA A 31 -15.58 1.64 1.43
C ALA A 31 -14.11 1.57 1.86
N MET A 32 -13.24 2.44 1.33
CA MET A 32 -11.82 2.48 1.68
C MET A 32 -11.58 2.95 3.12
N ILE A 33 -12.41 3.85 3.66
CA ILE A 33 -12.37 4.21 5.08
C ILE A 33 -12.71 3.00 5.95
N LEU A 34 -13.72 2.22 5.58
CA LEU A 34 -14.06 0.97 6.29
C LEU A 34 -12.88 -0.03 6.23
N VAL A 35 -12.23 -0.17 5.07
CA VAL A 35 -11.01 -0.98 4.94
C VAL A 35 -9.92 -0.46 5.88
N GLY A 36 -9.71 0.85 5.96
CA GLY A 36 -8.76 1.46 6.90
C GLY A 36 -9.05 1.09 8.37
N PHE A 37 -10.31 1.11 8.79
CA PHE A 37 -10.70 0.63 10.13
C PHE A 37 -10.47 -0.87 10.33
N VAL A 38 -10.69 -1.69 9.29
CA VAL A 38 -10.37 -3.12 9.33
C VAL A 38 -8.87 -3.34 9.50
N LEU A 39 -8.03 -2.59 8.79
CA LEU A 39 -6.56 -2.65 8.94
C LEU A 39 -6.13 -2.26 10.35
N LEU A 40 -6.68 -1.19 10.92
CA LEU A 40 -6.42 -0.79 12.31
C LEU A 40 -6.86 -1.87 13.30
N TYR A 41 -8.02 -2.51 13.07
CA TYR A 41 -8.49 -3.61 13.90
C TYR A 41 -7.55 -4.82 13.86
N LEU A 42 -7.08 -5.21 12.68
CA LEU A 42 -6.12 -6.30 12.51
C LEU A 42 -4.80 -5.98 13.20
N ALA A 43 -4.30 -4.76 13.04
CA ALA A 43 -3.04 -4.33 13.64
C ALA A 43 -3.09 -4.27 15.17
N ILE A 44 -4.16 -3.70 15.74
CA ILE A 44 -4.27 -3.46 17.18
C ILE A 44 -4.73 -4.72 17.93
N LYS A 45 -5.85 -5.32 17.50
CA LYS A 45 -6.45 -6.42 18.26
C LYS A 45 -5.79 -7.76 17.95
N LYS A 46 -5.42 -8.00 16.70
CA LYS A 46 -4.79 -9.25 16.30
C LYS A 46 -3.25 -9.18 16.23
N GLY A 47 -2.66 -7.99 16.40
CA GLY A 47 -1.20 -7.83 16.41
C GLY A 47 -0.54 -8.04 15.06
N PHE A 48 -1.25 -7.85 13.95
CA PHE A 48 -0.71 -8.01 12.60
C PHE A 48 0.20 -6.82 12.30
N GLU A 49 1.52 -7.05 12.30
CA GLU A 49 2.58 -6.06 12.02
C GLU A 49 2.23 -4.61 12.43
N PRO A 50 2.00 -4.37 13.72
CA PRO A 50 1.43 -3.11 14.19
C PRO A 50 2.29 -1.89 13.87
N LEU A 51 3.61 -2.08 13.74
CA LEU A 51 4.55 -1.01 13.46
C LEU A 51 4.27 -0.30 12.11
N LEU A 52 3.84 -1.05 11.10
CA LEU A 52 3.63 -0.54 9.74
C LEU A 52 2.15 -0.53 9.35
N LEU A 53 1.38 -1.51 9.80
CA LEU A 53 -0.04 -1.63 9.43
C LEU A 53 -0.91 -0.53 10.09
N ILE A 54 -0.53 -0.04 11.27
CA ILE A 54 -1.24 1.10 11.91
C ILE A 54 -1.09 2.39 11.09
N PRO A 55 0.14 2.86 10.75
CA PRO A 55 0.31 4.01 9.87
C PRO A 55 -0.39 3.85 8.51
N ILE A 56 -0.34 2.65 7.91
CA ILE A 56 -1.01 2.38 6.62
C ILE A 56 -2.53 2.48 6.76
N GLY A 57 -3.11 1.87 7.80
CA GLY A 57 -4.55 1.95 8.06
C GLY A 57 -5.02 3.38 8.31
N PHE A 58 -4.26 4.15 9.09
CA PHE A 58 -4.56 5.56 9.36
C PHE A 58 -4.42 6.43 8.10
N GLY A 59 -3.35 6.24 7.32
CA GLY A 59 -3.15 6.89 6.03
C GLY A 59 -4.26 6.57 5.04
N CYS A 60 -4.78 5.34 5.02
CA CYS A 60 -5.93 4.94 4.22
C CYS A 60 -7.20 5.72 4.60
N ILE A 61 -7.48 5.89 5.89
CA ILE A 61 -8.61 6.68 6.35
C ILE A 61 -8.45 8.14 5.91
N LEU A 62 -7.31 8.76 6.21
CA LEU A 62 -7.05 10.17 5.88
C LEU A 62 -7.08 10.46 4.38
N SER A 63 -6.49 9.59 3.57
CA SER A 63 -6.44 9.76 2.10
C SER A 63 -7.81 9.65 1.43
N ASN A 64 -8.80 9.08 2.12
CA ASN A 64 -10.14 8.88 1.59
C ASN A 64 -11.18 9.85 2.17
N ILE A 65 -10.78 10.83 2.99
CA ILE A 65 -11.69 11.89 3.46
C ILE A 65 -12.04 12.80 2.27
N PRO A 66 -13.32 12.91 1.87
CA PRO A 66 -13.70 13.72 0.72
C PRO A 66 -13.40 15.20 0.93
N LEU A 67 -13.00 15.89 -0.13
CA LEU A 67 -12.72 17.33 -0.15
C LEU A 67 -11.56 17.79 0.76
N ALA A 68 -10.83 16.88 1.39
CA ALA A 68 -9.70 17.23 2.25
C ALA A 68 -8.36 17.29 1.50
N TYR A 69 -8.27 16.65 0.31
CA TYR A 69 -7.09 16.61 -0.58
C TYR A 69 -5.75 16.29 0.12
N ILE A 70 -5.79 15.55 1.24
CA ILE A 70 -4.64 15.27 2.10
C ILE A 70 -3.53 14.49 1.38
N SER A 71 -3.92 13.59 0.47
CA SER A 71 -3.04 12.76 -0.36
C SER A 71 -2.95 13.24 -1.82
N GLY A 72 -3.46 14.44 -2.11
CA GLY A 72 -3.52 15.00 -3.46
C GLY A 72 -3.14 16.47 -3.50
N MET A 73 -3.42 17.11 -4.62
CA MET A 73 -3.32 18.57 -4.77
C MET A 73 -4.71 19.16 -4.54
N ASP A 74 -4.80 20.22 -3.74
CA ASP A 74 -6.04 20.97 -3.57
C ASP A 74 -6.36 21.72 -4.87
N PRO A 75 -7.50 21.47 -5.54
CA PRO A 75 -7.87 22.16 -6.77
C PRO A 75 -8.13 23.67 -6.58
N ALA A 76 -8.44 24.11 -5.35
CA ALA A 76 -8.79 25.50 -5.05
C ALA A 76 -7.56 26.36 -4.72
N THR A 77 -6.55 25.80 -4.04
CA THR A 77 -5.35 26.54 -3.65
C THR A 77 -4.11 26.15 -4.43
N GLY A 78 -4.08 24.96 -5.05
CA GLY A 78 -2.90 24.38 -5.68
C GLY A 78 -1.89 23.81 -4.68
N ASP A 79 -2.19 23.82 -3.38
CA ASP A 79 -1.30 23.30 -2.35
C ASP A 79 -1.27 21.78 -2.35
N LEU A 80 -0.10 21.22 -2.03
CA LEU A 80 0.06 19.78 -1.87
C LEU A 80 -0.38 19.36 -0.46
N GLY A 81 -1.23 18.34 -0.38
CA GLY A 81 -1.57 17.71 0.88
C GLY A 81 -0.35 17.05 1.53
N PHE A 82 -0.29 17.04 2.87
CA PHE A 82 0.90 16.59 3.59
C PHE A 82 1.29 15.14 3.30
N ILE A 83 0.31 14.23 3.06
CA ILE A 83 0.60 12.83 2.71
C ILE A 83 1.25 12.78 1.32
N LYS A 84 0.81 13.62 0.38
CA LYS A 84 1.43 13.71 -0.95
C LYS A 84 2.88 14.18 -0.84
N ILE A 85 3.15 15.20 -0.02
CA ILE A 85 4.53 15.68 0.22
C ILE A 85 5.41 14.56 0.77
N LEU A 86 4.93 13.82 1.78
CA LEU A 86 5.67 12.69 2.35
C LEU A 86 5.88 11.55 1.34
N PHE A 87 4.88 11.28 0.51
CA PHE A 87 4.97 10.28 -0.55
C PHE A 87 6.04 10.65 -1.57
N ASP A 88 6.02 11.88 -2.06
CA ASP A 88 6.96 12.37 -3.10
C ASP A 88 8.39 12.41 -2.58
N MET A 89 8.57 12.95 -1.36
CA MET A 89 9.88 13.05 -0.73
C MET A 89 10.45 11.69 -0.31
N GLY A 90 9.60 10.75 0.10
CA GLY A 90 10.02 9.52 0.76
C GLY A 90 9.91 8.26 -0.08
N ILE A 91 8.72 7.99 -0.63
CA ILE A 91 8.41 6.73 -1.32
C ILE A 91 8.77 6.82 -2.80
N GLU A 92 8.38 7.90 -3.48
CA GLU A 92 8.66 8.11 -4.90
C GLU A 92 10.16 8.30 -5.16
N SER A 93 10.83 9.09 -4.31
CA SER A 93 12.30 9.22 -4.33
C SER A 93 13.02 7.90 -4.02
N GLY A 94 12.35 6.94 -3.38
CA GLY A 94 12.92 5.69 -2.88
C GLY A 94 13.69 5.82 -1.57
N LEU A 95 13.72 7.02 -0.97
CA LEU A 95 14.48 7.29 0.26
C LEU A 95 14.00 6.43 1.45
N PHE A 96 12.69 6.38 1.71
CA PHE A 96 12.13 5.66 2.86
C PHE A 96 12.35 4.14 2.78
N PRO A 97 12.04 3.46 1.65
CA PRO A 97 12.33 2.03 1.53
C PRO A 97 13.81 1.69 1.76
N ILE A 98 14.74 2.49 1.22
CA ILE A 98 16.18 2.25 1.37
C ILE A 98 16.62 2.44 2.83
N LEU A 99 16.14 3.47 3.51
CA LEU A 99 16.48 3.70 4.93
C LEU A 99 15.93 2.59 5.82
N ILE A 100 14.70 2.13 5.56
CA ILE A 100 14.12 0.98 6.28
C ILE A 100 14.97 -0.27 6.01
N PHE A 101 15.34 -0.53 4.75
CA PHE A 101 16.15 -1.69 4.37
C PHE A 101 17.55 -1.67 4.99
N MET A 102 18.17 -0.49 5.09
CA MET A 102 19.43 -0.30 5.82
C MET A 102 19.27 -0.65 7.30
N GLY A 103 18.16 -0.24 7.93
CA GLY A 103 17.83 -0.62 9.30
C GLY A 103 17.64 -2.13 9.49
N VAL A 104 16.91 -2.79 8.58
CA VAL A 104 16.76 -4.26 8.59
C VAL A 104 18.12 -4.95 8.47
N GLY A 105 18.98 -4.50 7.55
CA GLY A 105 20.34 -5.02 7.40
C GLY A 105 21.20 -4.83 8.65
N ALA A 106 21.10 -3.69 9.33
CA ALA A 106 21.81 -3.44 10.58
C ALA A 106 21.36 -4.32 11.75
N MET A 107 20.11 -4.80 11.73
CA MET A 107 19.55 -5.70 12.74
C MET A 107 19.75 -7.19 12.40
N THR A 108 20.26 -7.52 11.21
CA THR A 108 20.39 -8.90 10.73
C THR A 108 21.65 -9.57 11.30
N ASP A 109 21.48 -10.70 11.99
CA ASP A 109 22.58 -11.56 12.43
C ASP A 109 22.99 -12.57 11.35
N PHE A 110 24.23 -12.49 10.89
CA PHE A 110 24.80 -13.38 9.89
C PHE A 110 25.43 -14.65 10.48
N GLY A 111 25.60 -14.75 11.81
CA GLY A 111 26.21 -15.89 12.48
C GLY A 111 25.60 -17.24 12.07
N PRO A 112 24.26 -17.41 12.13
CA PRO A 112 23.59 -18.64 11.70
C PRO A 112 23.78 -18.99 10.22
N LEU A 113 23.81 -17.98 9.35
CA LEU A 113 23.99 -18.15 7.90
C LEU A 113 25.42 -18.62 7.57
N ILE A 114 26.42 -18.02 8.21
CA ILE A 114 27.84 -18.37 8.02
C ILE A 114 28.14 -19.74 8.61
N ALA A 115 27.52 -20.11 9.74
CA ALA A 115 27.73 -21.39 10.41
C ALA A 115 27.26 -22.59 9.57
N ASN A 116 26.20 -22.43 8.75
CA ASN A 116 25.76 -23.46 7.82
C ASN A 116 25.38 -22.85 6.45
N PRO A 117 26.35 -22.69 5.54
CA PRO A 117 26.13 -22.06 4.23
C PRO A 117 25.11 -22.79 3.35
N LYS A 118 24.79 -24.05 3.64
CA LYS A 118 23.73 -24.78 2.90
C LYS A 118 22.35 -24.17 3.12
N THR A 119 22.14 -23.44 4.23
CA THR A 119 20.91 -22.69 4.48
C THR A 119 20.68 -21.58 3.44
N PHE A 120 21.73 -21.07 2.81
CA PHE A 120 21.63 -20.13 1.70
C PHE A 120 20.83 -20.69 0.51
N LEU A 121 20.97 -21.99 0.23
CA LEU A 121 20.20 -22.66 -0.83
C LEU A 121 18.70 -22.74 -0.51
N LEU A 122 18.32 -22.83 0.78
CA LEU A 122 16.92 -22.74 1.18
C LEU A 122 16.38 -21.32 0.92
N GLY A 123 17.19 -20.29 1.19
CA GLY A 123 16.86 -18.91 0.84
C GLY A 123 16.66 -18.71 -0.67
N ALA A 124 17.51 -19.34 -1.50
CA ALA A 124 17.36 -19.31 -2.96
C ALA A 124 16.07 -20.01 -3.42
N ALA A 125 15.71 -21.14 -2.80
CA ALA A 125 14.46 -21.84 -3.09
C ALA A 125 13.23 -21.05 -2.66
N ALA A 126 13.29 -20.29 -1.56
CA ALA A 126 12.20 -19.42 -1.11
C ALA A 126 11.85 -18.34 -2.16
N GLN A 127 12.81 -17.88 -2.95
CA GLN A 127 12.58 -16.91 -4.03
C GLN A 127 11.79 -17.48 -5.22
N LEU A 128 11.59 -18.81 -5.30
CA LEU A 128 10.68 -19.39 -6.29
C LEU A 128 9.23 -18.91 -6.10
N GLY A 129 8.86 -18.50 -4.88
CA GLY A 129 7.57 -17.88 -4.59
C GLY A 129 7.31 -16.62 -5.42
N ILE A 130 8.36 -15.82 -5.71
CA ILE A 130 8.24 -14.62 -6.55
C ILE A 130 7.84 -15.00 -7.97
N PHE A 131 8.53 -15.99 -8.55
CA PHE A 131 8.25 -16.45 -9.91
C PHE A 131 6.89 -17.11 -10.01
N ALA A 132 6.49 -17.90 -9.00
CA ALA A 132 5.16 -18.48 -8.95
C ALA A 132 4.05 -17.42 -8.90
N ALA A 133 4.21 -16.38 -8.07
CA ALA A 133 3.27 -15.26 -8.00
C ALA A 133 3.22 -14.44 -9.29
N LEU A 134 4.37 -14.19 -9.93
CA LEU A 134 4.46 -13.50 -11.22
C LEU A 134 3.76 -14.28 -12.33
N ILE A 135 4.05 -15.58 -12.46
CA ILE A 135 3.41 -16.45 -13.46
C ILE A 135 1.91 -16.56 -13.18
N GLY A 136 1.51 -16.63 -11.90
CA GLY A 136 0.11 -16.60 -11.49
C GLY A 136 -0.60 -15.31 -11.90
N ALA A 137 0.02 -14.15 -11.69
CA ALA A 137 -0.53 -12.86 -12.11
C ALA A 137 -0.68 -12.77 -13.64
N LEU A 138 0.33 -13.24 -14.40
CA LEU A 138 0.23 -13.33 -15.86
C LEU A 138 -0.86 -14.30 -16.31
N ALA A 139 -1.00 -15.44 -15.63
CA ALA A 139 -2.03 -16.43 -15.95
C ALA A 139 -3.45 -15.89 -15.71
N ILE A 140 -3.65 -15.14 -14.62
CA ILE A 140 -4.92 -14.48 -14.32
C ILE A 140 -5.24 -13.40 -15.36
N SER A 141 -4.21 -12.79 -15.97
CA SER A 141 -4.42 -11.81 -17.05
C SER A 141 -5.02 -12.39 -18.33
N PHE A 142 -5.12 -13.72 -18.47
CA PHE A 142 -5.89 -14.35 -19.56
C PHE A 142 -7.40 -14.36 -19.30
N ILE A 143 -7.85 -14.05 -18.08
CA ILE A 143 -9.26 -13.98 -17.73
C ILE A 143 -9.84 -12.64 -18.24
N PRO A 144 -10.96 -12.66 -18.99
CA PRO A 144 -11.57 -11.42 -19.47
C PRO A 144 -12.00 -10.53 -18.30
N GLY A 145 -11.45 -9.32 -18.23
CA GLY A 145 -11.75 -8.32 -17.20
C GLY A 145 -10.57 -7.96 -16.28
N ILE A 146 -9.48 -8.74 -16.29
CA ILE A 146 -8.25 -8.45 -15.55
C ILE A 146 -7.10 -8.35 -16.55
N ASN A 147 -6.48 -7.18 -16.66
CA ASN A 147 -5.32 -6.97 -17.52
C ASN A 147 -4.15 -6.52 -16.66
N PHE A 148 -3.21 -7.42 -16.41
CA PHE A 148 -1.95 -7.08 -15.76
C PHE A 148 -0.86 -6.95 -16.82
N THR A 149 -0.19 -5.79 -16.86
CA THR A 149 1.02 -5.67 -17.66
C THR A 149 2.14 -6.52 -17.03
N LEU A 150 3.22 -6.75 -17.78
CA LEU A 150 4.38 -7.44 -17.23
C LEU A 150 4.96 -6.70 -16.01
N HIS A 151 4.90 -5.37 -16.00
CA HIS A 151 5.36 -4.56 -14.87
C HIS A 151 4.46 -4.72 -13.63
N ASP A 152 3.13 -4.77 -13.82
CA ASP A 152 2.18 -5.03 -12.73
C ASP A 152 2.38 -6.44 -12.16
N ALA A 153 2.50 -7.45 -13.03
CA ALA A 153 2.73 -8.83 -12.62
C ALA A 153 4.08 -9.00 -11.91
N ALA A 154 5.12 -8.28 -12.34
CA ALA A 154 6.40 -8.25 -11.64
C ALA A 154 6.28 -7.63 -10.24
N ALA A 155 5.57 -6.51 -10.10
CA ALA A 155 5.34 -5.87 -8.81
C ALA A 155 4.54 -6.78 -7.85
N ILE A 156 3.48 -7.43 -8.35
CA ILE A 156 2.70 -8.44 -7.59
C ILE A 156 3.60 -9.62 -7.20
N GLY A 157 4.47 -10.07 -8.11
CA GLY A 157 5.39 -11.18 -7.90
C GLY A 157 6.27 -11.00 -6.66
N ILE A 158 6.77 -9.78 -6.41
CA ILE A 158 7.68 -9.51 -5.28
C ILE A 158 7.06 -9.82 -3.91
N ILE A 159 5.72 -9.79 -3.79
CA ILE A 159 5.02 -10.22 -2.56
C ILE A 159 5.45 -11.63 -2.14
N GLY A 160 5.68 -12.53 -3.11
CA GLY A 160 6.13 -13.89 -2.87
C GLY A 160 7.51 -14.02 -2.23
N GLY A 161 8.30 -12.93 -2.19
CA GLY A 161 9.59 -12.86 -1.50
C GLY A 161 9.47 -12.59 0.00
N ALA A 162 8.27 -12.28 0.50
CA ALA A 162 7.98 -11.96 1.90
C ALA A 162 8.88 -10.85 2.50
N ASP A 163 9.32 -9.91 1.66
CA ASP A 163 10.11 -8.74 2.06
C ASP A 163 9.37 -7.42 1.73
N GLY A 164 8.82 -6.78 2.76
CA GLY A 164 7.93 -5.63 2.63
C GLY A 164 8.61 -4.37 2.07
N PRO A 165 9.74 -3.91 2.66
CA PRO A 165 10.49 -2.77 2.12
C PRO A 165 10.87 -2.92 0.64
N THR A 166 11.31 -4.11 0.24
CA THR A 166 11.64 -4.39 -1.17
C THR A 166 10.38 -4.40 -2.04
N ALA A 167 9.27 -4.97 -1.57
CA ALA A 167 8.00 -4.92 -2.29
C ALA A 167 7.53 -3.48 -2.55
N ILE A 168 7.63 -2.59 -1.56
CA ILE A 168 7.30 -1.17 -1.71
C ILE A 168 8.23 -0.50 -2.72
N TYR A 169 9.54 -0.73 -2.61
CA TYR A 169 10.54 -0.11 -3.48
C TYR A 169 10.36 -0.53 -4.95
N VAL A 170 10.17 -1.82 -5.20
CA VAL A 170 10.02 -2.35 -6.55
C VAL A 170 8.69 -1.88 -7.15
N THR A 171 7.63 -1.87 -6.36
CA THR A 171 6.31 -1.41 -6.82
C THR A 171 6.29 0.09 -7.10
N SER A 172 6.95 0.93 -6.29
CA SER A 172 7.03 2.38 -6.55
C SER A 172 7.77 2.72 -7.85
N ARG A 173 8.58 1.80 -8.37
CA ARG A 173 9.31 1.96 -9.64
C ARG A 173 8.61 1.32 -10.84
N LEU A 174 7.94 0.18 -10.65
CA LEU A 174 7.33 -0.59 -11.74
C LEU A 174 5.84 -0.32 -11.93
N ALA A 175 5.08 -0.24 -10.83
CA ALA A 175 3.62 -0.11 -10.86
C ALA A 175 3.12 0.76 -9.70
N PRO A 176 3.35 2.09 -9.74
CA PRO A 176 2.97 3.01 -8.64
C PRO A 176 1.48 2.97 -8.31
N ASN A 177 0.64 2.70 -9.31
CA ASN A 177 -0.80 2.50 -9.21
C ASN A 177 -1.20 1.32 -8.31
N LEU A 178 -0.35 0.30 -8.18
CA LEU A 178 -0.61 -0.88 -7.36
C LEU A 178 0.06 -0.83 -5.98
N LEU A 179 0.76 0.26 -5.64
CA LEU A 179 1.52 0.39 -4.40
C LEU A 179 0.67 0.19 -3.15
N GLY A 180 -0.51 0.82 -3.09
CA GLY A 180 -1.42 0.67 -1.95
C GLY A 180 -1.84 -0.78 -1.72
N PRO A 181 -2.49 -1.44 -2.70
CA PRO A 181 -2.89 -2.84 -2.60
C PRO A 181 -1.72 -3.79 -2.29
N ILE A 182 -0.56 -3.61 -2.94
CA ILE A 182 0.60 -4.48 -2.75
C ILE A 182 1.20 -4.30 -1.35
N ALA A 183 1.34 -3.08 -0.85
CA ALA A 183 1.88 -2.83 0.49
C ALA A 183 0.98 -3.43 1.58
N VAL A 184 -0.34 -3.25 1.45
CA VAL A 184 -1.32 -3.86 2.37
C VAL A 184 -1.23 -5.38 2.34
N ALA A 185 -1.19 -5.98 1.14
CA ALA A 185 -1.10 -7.42 0.98
C ALA A 185 0.21 -7.97 1.57
N ALA A 186 1.36 -7.35 1.28
CA ALA A 186 2.67 -7.79 1.73
C ALA A 186 2.75 -7.91 3.27
N TYR A 187 2.41 -6.84 3.99
CA TYR A 187 2.47 -6.82 5.45
C TYR A 187 1.36 -7.64 6.12
N SER A 188 0.18 -7.73 5.50
CA SER A 188 -0.88 -8.61 6.00
C SER A 188 -0.50 -10.08 5.87
N TYR A 189 0.15 -10.49 4.76
CA TYR A 189 0.58 -11.86 4.55
C TYR A 189 1.79 -12.25 5.40
N MET A 190 2.75 -11.34 5.64
CA MET A 190 3.87 -11.59 6.55
C MET A 190 3.39 -11.89 7.97
N ALA A 191 2.37 -11.17 8.46
CA ALA A 191 1.73 -11.46 9.73
C ALA A 191 1.00 -12.82 9.76
N LEU A 192 0.60 -13.36 8.61
CA LEU A 192 -0.10 -14.65 8.47
C LEU A 192 0.84 -15.85 8.39
N VAL A 193 2.17 -15.64 8.30
CA VAL A 193 3.16 -16.71 8.21
C VAL A 193 2.98 -17.80 9.28
N PRO A 194 2.73 -17.51 10.57
CA PRO A 194 2.53 -18.56 11.60
C PRO A 194 1.30 -19.46 11.40
N ILE A 195 0.37 -19.08 10.50
CA ILE A 195 -0.83 -19.85 10.17
C ILE A 195 -0.62 -20.66 8.89
N ILE A 196 0.22 -20.17 7.98
CA ILE A 196 0.40 -20.73 6.63
C ILE A 196 1.60 -21.69 6.56
N GLN A 197 2.66 -21.44 7.33
CA GLN A 197 3.93 -22.19 7.34
C GLN A 197 3.93 -23.33 8.35
#